data_AF-A0A0B2SRF6-F1
#
_entry.id   AF-A0A0B2SRF6-F1
#
_cell.length_a   1.000
_cell.length_b   1.000
_cell.length_c   1.000
_cell.angle_alpha   90.00
_cell.angle_beta   90.00
_cell.angle_gamma   90.00
#
_symmetry.space_group_name_H-M   'P 1'
#
loop_
_entity.id
_entity.type
_entity.pdbx_description
1 polymer ?
#
loop_
_entity_poly.entity_id
_entity_poly.type
_entity_poly.pdbx_seq_one_letter_code
_entity_poly.pdbx_strand_id
1 'polypeptide(L)' 'MGKEGFVPSFGAYKGLVKGFCEKGRIGEVEWVVRDMVWKGFVPKMGMRRRIVKCVVERERSDGWVAGAIDGVFED' A
#
# COMPACT_ATOMS: atom_id res chain seq x y z
N MET A 1 -12.22 -28.51 4.99
CA MET A 1 -10.97 -28.06 5.64
C MET A 1 -11.23 -26.76 6.36
N GLY A 2 -10.99 -26.70 7.67
CA GLY A 2 -11.02 -25.44 8.41
C GLY A 2 -9.96 -24.51 7.84
N LYS A 3 -10.30 -23.25 7.62
CA LYS A 3 -9.34 -22.22 7.25
C LYS A 3 -8.50 -21.94 8.49
N GLU A 4 -7.46 -22.75 8.70
CA GLU A 4 -6.47 -22.48 9.72
C GLU A 4 -5.88 -21.11 9.38
N GLY A 5 -6.16 -20.12 10.23
CA GLY A 5 -5.85 -18.73 9.95
C GLY A 5 -4.36 -18.56 9.81
N PHE A 6 -3.88 -18.26 8.60
CA PHE A 6 -2.49 -17.88 8.41
C PHE A 6 -2.25 -16.51 9.05
N VAL A 7 -1.39 -16.48 10.08
CA VAL A 7 -0.87 -15.25 10.66
C VAL A 7 0.55 -15.04 10.13
N PRO A 8 0.75 -14.12 9.17
CA PRO A 8 2.07 -13.80 8.67
C PRO A 8 2.96 -13.27 9.79
N SER A 9 4.26 -13.57 9.74
CA SER A 9 5.24 -12.94 10.61
C SER A 9 5.43 -11.46 10.26
N PHE A 10 5.96 -10.66 11.20
CA PHE A 10 6.35 -9.27 10.91
C PHE A 10 7.29 -9.16 9.70
N GLY A 11 8.20 -10.13 9.54
CA GLY A 11 9.11 -10.20 8.39
C GLY A 11 8.36 -10.39 7.06
N ALA A 12 7.30 -11.20 7.06
CA ALA A 12 6.43 -11.39 5.90
C ALA A 12 5.69 -10.10 5.54
N TYR A 13 5.07 -9.40 6.50
CA TYR A 13 4.45 -8.09 6.26
C TYR A 13 5.44 -7.07 5.69
N LYS A 14 6.66 -7.03 6.23
CA LYS A 14 7.74 -6.17 5.72
C LYS A 14 8.07 -6.47 4.25
N GLY A 15 8.15 -7.75 3.89
CA GLY A 15 8.36 -8.17 2.50
C GLY A 15 7.21 -7.75 1.59
N LEU A 16 5.97 -7.98 2.01
CA LEU A 16 4.76 -7.61 1.25
C LEU A 16 4.69 -6.10 1.01
N VAL A 17 4.79 -5.29 2.06
CA VAL A 17 4.81 -3.82 1.95
C VAL A 17 5.94 -3.37 1.01
N LYS A 18 7.15 -3.95 1.15
CA LYS A 18 8.29 -3.61 0.30
C LYS A 18 7.98 -3.85 -1.17
N GLY A 19 7.51 -5.05 -1.52
CA GLY A 19 7.25 -5.48 -2.88
C GLY A 19 6.05 -4.78 -3.52
N PHE A 20 4.97 -4.54 -2.77
CA PHE A 20 3.82 -3.79 -3.28
C PHE A 20 4.16 -2.32 -3.52
N CYS A 21 4.98 -1.70 -2.67
CA CYS A 21 5.48 -0.35 -2.91
C CYS A 21 6.37 -0.24 -4.14
N GLU A 22 7.27 -1.20 -4.36
CA GLU A 22 8.10 -1.24 -5.58
C GLU A 22 7.25 -1.42 -6.86
N LYS A 23 6.09 -2.06 -6.75
CA LYS A 23 5.14 -2.26 -7.85
C LYS A 23 4.08 -1.15 -7.97
N GLY A 24 4.13 -0.10 -7.15
CA GLY A 24 3.11 0.95 -7.13
C GLY A 24 1.70 0.47 -6.79
N ARG A 25 1.55 -0.70 -6.15
CA ARG A 25 0.25 -1.31 -5.81
C ARG A 25 -0.25 -0.80 -4.45
N ILE A 26 -0.64 0.47 -4.38
CA ILE A 26 -0.99 1.13 -3.11
C ILE A 26 -2.19 0.50 -2.41
N GLY A 27 -3.22 0.04 -3.14
CA GLY A 27 -4.36 -0.64 -2.52
C GLY A 27 -3.97 -1.93 -1.78
N GLU A 28 -2.96 -2.66 -2.28
CA GLU A 28 -2.42 -3.82 -1.58
C GLU A 28 -1.58 -3.41 -0.36
N VAL A 29 -0.82 -2.31 -0.47
CA VAL A 29 -0.06 -1.76 0.68
C VAL A 29 -1.03 -1.40 1.80
N GLU A 30 -2.14 -0.72 1.50
CA GLU A 30 -3.17 -0.37 2.47
C GLU A 30 -3.77 -1.63 3.11
N TRP A 31 -4.16 -2.61 2.31
CA TRP A 31 -4.73 -3.87 2.82
C TRP A 31 -3.77 -4.59 3.77
N VAL A 32 -2.49 -4.72 3.38
CA VAL A 32 -1.45 -5.37 4.18
C VAL A 32 -1.21 -4.64 5.50
N VAL A 33 -1.17 -3.30 5.48
CA VAL A 33 -1.00 -2.49 6.69
C VAL A 33 -2.21 -2.61 7.63
N ARG A 34 -3.43 -2.64 7.06
CA ARG A 34 -4.65 -2.82 7.84
C ARG A 34 -4.72 -4.21 8.48
N ASP A 35 -4.42 -5.28 7.73
CA ASP A 35 -4.37 -6.65 8.24
C ASP A 35 -3.31 -6.81 9.35
N MET A 36 -2.14 -6.20 9.16
CA MET A 36 -1.07 -6.14 10.14
C MET A 36 -1.53 -5.53 11.47
N VAL A 37 -2.17 -4.35 11.42
CA VAL A 37 -2.71 -3.68 12.62
C VAL A 37 -3.84 -4.47 13.26
N TRP A 38 -4.75 -5.04 12.47
CA TRP A 38 -5.85 -5.86 12.95
C TRP A 38 -5.37 -7.12 13.70
N LYS A 39 -4.24 -7.68 13.27
CA LYS A 39 -3.56 -8.82 13.93
C LYS A 39 -2.60 -8.40 15.06
N GLY A 40 -2.60 -7.12 15.47
CA GLY A 40 -1.83 -6.62 16.61
C GLY A 40 -0.37 -6.26 16.32
N PHE A 41 0.03 -6.22 15.05
CA PHE A 41 1.37 -5.81 14.66
C PHE A 41 1.41 -4.31 14.35
N VAL A 42 2.33 -3.58 14.99
CA VAL A 42 2.53 -2.15 14.75
C VAL A 42 3.70 -1.94 13.78
N PRO A 43 3.50 -1.22 12.65
CA PRO A 43 4.59 -0.86 11.74
C PRO A 43 5.71 -0.10 12.47
N LYS A 44 6.93 -0.66 12.49
CA LYS A 44 8.11 0.03 13.04
C LYS A 44 8.44 1.29 12.23
N MET A 45 9.14 2.25 12.83
CA MET A 45 9.46 3.57 12.24
C MET A 45 10.03 3.49 10.81
N GLY A 46 10.92 2.54 10.52
CA GLY A 46 11.47 2.33 9.18
C GLY A 46 10.44 1.82 8.14
N MET A 47 9.51 0.97 8.56
CA MET A 47 8.40 0.51 7.71
C MET A 47 7.38 1.64 7.49
N ARG A 48 7.03 2.36 8.57
CA ARG A 48 6.13 3.52 8.52
C ARG A 48 6.62 4.59 7.54
N ARG A 49 7.91 4.96 7.60
CA ARG A 49 8.52 5.91 6.66
C ARG A 49 8.34 5.45 5.21
N ARG A 50 8.55 4.16 4.95
CA ARG A 50 8.44 3.61 3.60
C ARG A 50 7.00 3.60 3.09
N ILE A 51 6.03 3.26 3.95
CA ILE A 51 4.60 3.31 3.61
C ILE A 51 4.22 4.75 3.22
N VAL A 52 4.58 5.74 4.04
CA VAL A 52 4.27 7.15 3.76
C VAL A 52 4.89 7.59 2.43
N LYS A 53 6.18 7.30 2.22
CA LYS A 53 6.86 7.62 0.96
C LYS A 53 6.13 7.01 -0.25
N CYS A 54 5.80 5.73 -0.16
CA CYS A 54 5.14 4.96 -1.20
C CYS A 54 3.73 5.46 -1.56
N VAL A 55 2.94 5.86 -0.56
CA VAL A 55 1.59 6.42 -0.79
C VAL A 55 1.68 7.83 -1.37
N VAL A 56 2.56 8.68 -0.83
CA VAL A 56 2.70 10.09 -1.25
C VAL A 56 3.32 10.23 -2.64
N GLU A 57 4.27 9.35 -3.02
CA GLU A 57 4.83 9.36 -4.38
C GLU A 57 3.77 9.00 -5.45
N ARG A 58 2.63 8.42 -5.07
CA ARG A 58 1.59 7.98 -5.99
C ARG A 58 0.50 9.02 -6.24
N GLU A 59 0.22 9.90 -5.27
CA GLU A 59 -0.64 11.10 -5.49
C GLU A 59 -0.10 12.00 -6.61
N ARG A 60 1.21 11.90 -6.91
CA ARG A 60 1.83 12.62 -8.03
C ARG A 60 1.64 11.92 -9.39
N SER A 61 1.26 10.64 -9.39
CA SER A 61 1.17 9.78 -10.57
C SER A 61 -0.18 9.05 -10.65
N ASP A 62 -1.24 9.61 -10.06
CA ASP A 62 -2.58 9.18 -10.43
C ASP A 62 -2.85 9.73 -11.82
N GLY A 63 -2.65 8.88 -12.83
CA GLY A 63 -3.07 9.12 -14.21
C GLY A 63 -4.57 9.40 -14.36
N TRP A 64 -5.35 9.30 -13.26
CA TRP A 64 -6.70 9.87 -13.18
C TRP A 64 -6.65 11.39 -13.29
N VAL A 65 -5.84 12.10 -12.49
CA VAL A 65 -5.82 13.57 -12.51
C VAL A 65 -5.38 14.08 -13.87
N ALA A 66 -4.38 13.44 -14.49
CA ALA A 66 -3.94 13.72 -15.86
C ALA A 66 -5.05 13.45 -16.90
N GLY A 67 -5.76 12.32 -16.80
CA GLY A 67 -6.88 12.02 -17.71
C GLY A 67 -8.13 12.88 -17.48
N ALA A 68 -8.33 13.39 -16.26
CA ALA A 68 -9.43 14.28 -15.92
C ALA A 68 -9.19 15.73 -16.38
N ILE A 69 -7.93 16.20 -16.42
CA ILE A 69 -7.60 17.52 -16.97
C ILE A 69 -7.59 17.53 -18.50
N ASP A 70 -7.18 16.43 -19.16
CA ASP A 70 -7.24 16.32 -20.63
C ASP A 70 -8.68 16.28 -21.17
N GLY A 71 -9.67 15.94 -20.33
CA GLY A 71 -11.09 15.95 -20.71
C GLY A 71 -11.84 17.27 -20.49
N VAL A 72 -11.18 18.32 -19.97
CA VAL A 72 -11.82 19.62 -19.66
C VAL A 72 -11.54 20.68 -20.74
N PHE A 73 -10.71 20.38 -21.75
CA PHE A 73 -10.30 21.35 -22.79
C PHE A 73 -10.84 21.06 -24.20
N GLU A 74 -11.83 20.18 -24.34
CA GLU A 74 -12.68 20.14 -25.55
C GLU A 74 -14.08 20.66 -25.20
N ASP A 75 -14.20 21.99 -25.15
CA ASP A 75 -15.35 22.77 -25.66
C ASP A 75 -14.87 24.20 -25.96
#